data_AF-A0A919WD60-F1
#
_entry.id   AF-A0A919WD60-F1
#
_cell.length_a   1.000
_cell.length_b   1.000
_cell.length_c   1.000
_cell.angle_alpha   90.00
_cell.angle_beta   90.00
_cell.angle_gamma   90.00
#
_symmetry.space_group_name_H-M   'P 1'
#
loop_
_entity.id
_entity.type
_entity.pdbx_description
1 polymer ?
#
loop_
_entity_poly.entity_id
_entity_poly.type
_entity_poly.pdbx_seq_one_letter_code
_entity_poly.pdbx_strand_id
1 'polypeptide(L)'
;MDVMTIPGPLRSAVVVNPVKVADLGELRRTITDALTAAGWPEPMWLETTVEDPGAGQAARAMRDGAELVFACGGDGTVMACVTALAGSDVALAVLPAGTGNLLAANLGLSGDLATGIEVVLQGGRRRIDVGAVGEQTFAVMAGMGFDAHMLDATNDKAKKHIGWLAYAAGAAQHLRDRPMHLRITLDGKPAFTRRPRTVIVGNVGRLQGGMRLLNDARPDDGLLDVAILSPRTLRHWAALGWGVLRRKQSVPSMETYTATRVQISSRRAQPRQLDGDLIDPGKDLTVTVRPRALPLCVPQPATDADLATDASAVNRDADEVRESVTH
;
A
#
# COMPACT_ATOMS: atom_id res chain seq x y z
N MET A 1 -8.79 18.11 12.34
CA MET A 1 -7.87 17.06 12.79
C MET A 1 -8.63 16.34 13.89
N ASP A 2 -9.49 15.39 13.52
CA ASP A 2 -10.34 14.67 14.47
C ASP A 2 -9.54 13.48 14.98
N VAL A 3 -8.82 13.69 16.09
CA VAL A 3 -8.17 12.60 16.82
C VAL A 3 -9.30 11.89 17.58
N MET A 4 -9.87 10.85 16.98
CA MET A 4 -10.85 9.97 17.65
C MET A 4 -10.16 9.26 18.82
N THR A 5 -10.30 9.81 20.02
CA THR A 5 -9.87 9.16 21.26
C THR A 5 -10.80 7.99 21.51
N ILE A 6 -10.34 6.75 21.34
CA ILE A 6 -11.02 5.60 21.96
C ILE A 6 -9.97 4.61 22.46
N PRO A 7 -9.71 4.58 23.78
CA PRO A 7 -9.19 3.40 24.44
C PRO A 7 -10.24 2.90 25.46
N GLY A 8 -11.34 2.37 24.94
CA GLY A 8 -12.07 1.32 25.64
C GLY A 8 -11.59 -0.04 25.13
N PRO A 9 -11.71 -1.12 25.90
CA PRO A 9 -11.42 -2.46 25.40
C PRO A 9 -12.31 -2.77 24.19
N LEU A 10 -11.70 -2.90 23.00
CA LEU A 10 -12.43 -3.13 21.77
C LEU A 10 -12.65 -4.62 21.52
N ARG A 11 -13.79 -4.94 20.93
CA ARG A 11 -13.97 -6.26 20.32
C ARG A 11 -13.10 -6.33 19.07
N SER A 12 -12.20 -7.31 19.02
CA SER A 12 -11.24 -7.42 17.92
C SER A 12 -11.28 -8.80 17.26
N ALA A 13 -10.80 -8.85 16.02
CA ALA A 13 -10.57 -10.09 15.30
C ALA A 13 -9.16 -10.09 14.69
N VAL A 14 -8.57 -11.26 14.59
CA VAL A 14 -7.31 -11.50 13.87
C VAL A 14 -7.64 -12.30 12.62
N VAL A 15 -7.45 -11.68 11.46
CA VAL A 15 -7.47 -12.32 10.15
C VAL A 15 -6.05 -12.70 9.81
N VAL A 16 -5.76 -14.00 9.78
CA VAL A 16 -4.38 -14.50 9.66
C VAL A 16 -4.21 -15.42 8.48
N ASN A 17 -3.14 -15.21 7.72
CA ASN A 17 -2.68 -16.15 6.72
C ASN A 17 -1.70 -17.15 7.35
N PRO A 18 -2.14 -18.39 7.64
CA PRO A 18 -1.33 -19.35 8.38
C PRO A 18 -0.07 -19.80 7.61
N VAL A 19 -0.03 -19.62 6.28
CA VAL A 19 1.12 -19.97 5.44
C VAL A 19 2.23 -18.91 5.50
N LYS A 20 1.88 -17.66 5.83
CA LYS A 20 2.83 -16.55 5.89
C LYS A 20 3.39 -16.30 7.28
N VAL A 21 2.74 -16.83 8.31
CA VAL A 21 3.18 -16.72 9.70
C VAL A 21 4.02 -17.94 10.07
N ALA A 22 5.25 -17.71 10.54
CA ALA A 22 6.18 -18.79 10.86
C ALA A 22 5.73 -19.64 12.06
N ASP A 23 5.21 -19.00 13.11
CA ASP A 23 4.66 -19.66 14.30
C ASP A 23 3.31 -19.01 14.68
N LEU A 24 2.23 -19.70 14.32
CA LEU A 24 0.87 -19.25 14.63
C LEU A 24 0.56 -19.31 16.13
N GLY A 25 1.16 -20.25 16.85
CA GLY A 25 0.97 -20.39 18.30
C GLY A 25 1.61 -19.24 19.06
N GLU A 26 2.82 -18.87 18.67
CA GLU A 26 3.51 -17.68 19.19
C GLU A 26 2.74 -16.40 18.85
N LEU A 27 2.33 -16.20 17.59
CA LEU A 27 1.51 -15.05 17.20
C LEU A 27 0.24 -14.94 18.05
N ARG A 28 -0.46 -16.07 18.24
CA ARG A 28 -1.69 -16.12 19.03
C ARG A 28 -1.46 -15.76 20.49
N ARG A 29 -0.44 -16.34 21.10
CA ARG A 29 -0.06 -16.03 22.48
C ARG A 29 0.33 -14.56 22.64
N THR A 30 1.22 -14.05 21.79
CA THR A 30 1.70 -12.66 21.86
C THR A 30 0.58 -11.63 21.73
N ILE A 31 -0.32 -11.78 20.75
CA ILE A 31 -1.47 -10.87 20.60
C ILE A 31 -2.42 -11.02 21.79
N THR A 32 -2.78 -12.25 22.18
CA THR A 32 -3.76 -12.48 23.25
C THR A 32 -3.25 -11.98 24.60
N ASP A 33 -1.99 -12.23 24.93
CA ASP A 33 -1.36 -11.81 26.19
C ASP A 33 -1.28 -10.28 26.26
N ALA A 34 -0.86 -9.61 25.17
CA ALA A 34 -0.79 -8.15 25.12
C ALA A 34 -2.17 -7.48 25.25
N LEU A 35 -3.18 -8.01 24.55
CA LEU A 35 -4.56 -7.52 24.65
C LEU A 35 -5.13 -7.75 26.05
N THR A 36 -4.91 -8.94 26.63
CA THR A 36 -5.38 -9.27 27.99
C THR A 36 -4.72 -8.37 29.04
N ALA A 37 -3.41 -8.12 28.92
CA ALA A 37 -2.69 -7.22 29.80
C ALA A 37 -3.22 -5.77 29.73
N ALA A 38 -3.72 -5.36 28.55
CA ALA A 38 -4.39 -4.07 28.35
C ALA A 38 -5.88 -4.07 28.75
N GLY A 39 -6.43 -5.19 29.24
CA GLY A 39 -7.82 -5.33 29.65
C GLY A 39 -8.82 -5.53 28.49
N TRP A 40 -8.34 -5.87 27.29
CA TRP A 40 -9.18 -6.13 26.13
C TRP A 40 -9.69 -7.58 26.13
N PRO A 41 -10.87 -7.85 25.54
CA PRO A 41 -11.36 -9.22 25.38
C PRO A 41 -10.47 -10.03 24.43
N GLU A 42 -10.52 -11.37 24.54
CA GLU A 42 -9.84 -12.25 23.59
C GLU A 42 -10.35 -12.00 22.15
N PRO A 43 -9.45 -11.85 21.17
CA PRO A 43 -9.85 -11.61 19.79
C PRO A 43 -10.47 -12.87 19.15
N MET A 44 -11.36 -12.66 18.19
CA MET A 44 -11.80 -13.72 17.28
C MET A 44 -10.65 -14.13 16.35
N TRP A 45 -10.36 -15.42 16.22
CA TRP A 45 -9.33 -15.92 15.30
C TRP A 45 -9.96 -16.45 14.02
N LEU A 46 -9.56 -15.88 12.87
CA LEU A 46 -10.08 -16.21 11.55
C LEU A 46 -8.94 -16.47 10.58
N GLU A 47 -8.70 -17.75 10.26
CA GLU A 47 -7.69 -18.13 9.28
C GLU A 47 -8.21 -17.95 7.85
N THR A 48 -7.34 -17.45 6.97
CA THR A 48 -7.61 -17.29 5.54
C THR A 48 -7.43 -18.61 4.81
N THR A 49 -8.07 -18.76 3.65
CA THR A 49 -7.81 -19.87 2.72
C THR A 49 -7.23 -19.35 1.41
N VAL A 50 -6.91 -20.25 0.48
CA VAL A 50 -6.47 -19.86 -0.87
C VAL A 50 -7.61 -19.17 -1.64
N GLU A 51 -8.84 -19.63 -1.44
CA GLU A 51 -10.04 -19.13 -2.10
C GLU A 51 -10.58 -17.84 -1.46
N ASP A 52 -10.31 -17.64 -0.16
CA ASP A 52 -10.67 -16.43 0.57
C ASP A 52 -9.46 -15.91 1.37
N PRO A 53 -8.64 -15.03 0.77
CA PRO A 53 -7.37 -14.60 1.34
C PRO A 53 -7.54 -13.58 2.48
N GLY A 54 -8.77 -13.26 2.91
CA GLY A 54 -9.04 -12.38 4.05
C GLY A 54 -10.33 -11.57 3.96
N ALA A 55 -10.94 -11.47 2.78
CA ALA A 55 -12.09 -10.58 2.58
C ALA A 55 -13.34 -11.12 3.31
N GLY A 56 -13.63 -12.40 3.18
CA GLY A 56 -14.78 -13.00 3.86
C GLY A 56 -14.55 -13.12 5.37
N GLN A 57 -13.31 -13.35 5.82
CA GLN A 57 -12.94 -13.32 7.24
C GLN A 57 -13.15 -11.91 7.84
N ALA A 58 -12.65 -10.86 7.18
CA ALA A 58 -12.85 -9.49 7.65
C ALA A 58 -14.33 -9.07 7.64
N ALA A 59 -15.08 -9.44 6.59
CA ALA A 59 -16.52 -9.20 6.53
C ALA A 59 -17.30 -9.99 7.61
N ARG A 60 -16.85 -11.21 7.95
CA ARG A 60 -17.39 -11.98 9.07
C ARG A 60 -17.09 -11.31 10.40
N ALA A 61 -15.85 -10.89 10.64
CA ALA A 61 -15.47 -10.18 11.87
C ALA A 61 -16.35 -8.94 12.10
N MET A 62 -16.54 -8.12 11.05
CA MET A 62 -17.41 -6.95 11.10
C MET A 62 -18.87 -7.33 11.43
N ARG A 63 -19.43 -8.35 10.77
CA ARG A 63 -20.80 -8.83 11.07
C ARG A 63 -20.96 -9.36 12.49
N ASP A 64 -19.91 -10.00 13.02
CA ASP A 64 -19.89 -10.56 14.38
C ASP A 64 -19.59 -9.48 15.45
N GLY A 65 -19.41 -8.22 15.03
CA GLY A 65 -19.30 -7.04 15.90
C GLY A 65 -17.88 -6.68 16.33
N ALA A 66 -16.87 -7.06 15.54
CA ALA A 66 -15.51 -6.55 15.73
C ALA A 66 -15.44 -5.06 15.35
N GLU A 67 -14.78 -4.28 16.19
CA GLU A 67 -14.49 -2.86 16.00
C GLU A 67 -13.06 -2.65 15.45
N LEU A 68 -12.23 -3.70 15.56
CA LEU A 68 -10.86 -3.73 15.07
C LEU A 68 -10.55 -5.08 14.42
N VAL A 69 -9.89 -5.05 13.28
CA VAL A 69 -9.34 -6.24 12.60
C VAL A 69 -7.83 -6.12 12.50
N PHE A 70 -7.09 -7.08 13.06
CA PHE A 70 -5.68 -7.29 12.78
C PHE A 70 -5.54 -8.13 11.50
N ALA A 71 -4.94 -7.59 10.46
CA ALA A 71 -4.55 -8.33 9.27
C ALA A 71 -3.11 -8.82 9.40
N CYS A 72 -2.96 -10.13 9.67
CA CYS A 72 -1.67 -10.81 9.85
C CYS A 72 -1.34 -11.62 8.59
N GLY A 73 -0.60 -11.03 7.66
CA GLY A 73 -0.32 -11.69 6.38
C GLY A 73 0.55 -10.85 5.44
N GLY A 74 0.64 -11.29 4.19
CA GLY A 74 1.23 -10.50 3.10
C GLY A 74 0.22 -9.55 2.46
N ASP A 75 0.65 -8.87 1.40
CA ASP A 75 -0.12 -7.82 0.71
C ASP A 75 -1.54 -8.27 0.31
N GLY A 76 -1.67 -9.47 -0.26
CA GLY A 76 -2.99 -10.01 -0.65
C GLY A 76 -3.97 -10.12 0.53
N THR A 77 -3.51 -10.54 1.70
CA THR A 77 -4.37 -10.63 2.90
C THR A 77 -4.74 -9.25 3.42
N VAL A 78 -3.79 -8.31 3.43
CA VAL A 78 -4.05 -6.93 3.83
C VAL A 78 -5.03 -6.26 2.87
N MET A 79 -4.87 -6.43 1.55
CA MET A 79 -5.75 -5.83 0.54
C MET A 79 -7.14 -6.45 0.53
N ALA A 80 -7.25 -7.75 0.79
CA ALA A 80 -8.55 -8.40 0.99
C ALA A 80 -9.29 -7.81 2.21
N CYS A 81 -8.57 -7.57 3.32
CA CYS A 81 -9.15 -6.90 4.49
C CYS A 81 -9.53 -5.43 4.20
N VAL A 82 -8.66 -4.66 3.52
CA VAL A 82 -8.97 -3.29 3.08
C VAL A 82 -10.26 -3.27 2.27
N THR A 83 -10.39 -4.18 1.31
CA THR A 83 -11.57 -4.26 0.43
C THR A 83 -12.86 -4.52 1.22
N ALA A 84 -12.80 -5.43 2.20
CA ALA A 84 -13.96 -5.78 3.02
C ALA A 84 -14.35 -4.68 4.03
N LEU A 85 -13.38 -3.93 4.54
CA LEU A 85 -13.60 -2.93 5.60
C LEU A 85 -13.77 -1.50 5.07
N ALA A 86 -13.40 -1.23 3.82
CA ALA A 86 -13.55 0.10 3.22
C ALA A 86 -15.02 0.56 3.24
N GLY A 87 -15.24 1.75 3.80
CA GLY A 87 -16.56 2.35 4.02
C GLY A 87 -17.20 2.00 5.37
N SER A 88 -16.55 1.17 6.19
CA SER A 88 -17.00 0.86 7.55
C SER A 88 -16.28 1.71 8.60
N ASP A 89 -16.72 1.56 9.86
CA ASP A 89 -16.07 2.14 11.03
C ASP A 89 -15.11 1.16 11.73
N VAL A 90 -14.98 -0.06 11.22
CA VAL A 90 -14.06 -1.07 11.77
C VAL A 90 -12.64 -0.70 11.39
N ALA A 91 -11.80 -0.54 12.40
CA ALA A 91 -10.40 -0.20 12.19
C ALA A 91 -9.60 -1.39 11.65
N LEU A 92 -8.61 -1.11 10.81
CA LEU A 92 -7.64 -2.08 10.34
C LEU A 92 -6.29 -1.85 11.04
N ALA A 93 -5.73 -2.87 11.66
CA ALA A 93 -4.34 -2.93 12.08
C ALA A 93 -3.57 -3.86 11.15
N VAL A 94 -2.50 -3.36 10.54
CA VAL A 94 -1.66 -4.16 9.64
C VAL A 94 -0.50 -4.73 10.45
N LEU A 95 -0.43 -6.05 10.56
CA LEU A 95 0.69 -6.78 11.16
C LEU A 95 1.42 -7.53 10.04
N PRO A 96 2.48 -6.92 9.47
CA PRO A 96 3.06 -7.41 8.23
C PRO A 96 3.79 -8.73 8.43
N ALA A 97 3.43 -9.76 7.66
CA ALA A 97 4.10 -11.07 7.65
C ALA A 97 4.61 -11.47 6.26
N GLY A 98 4.52 -10.57 5.27
CA GLY A 98 5.01 -10.78 3.90
C GLY A 98 6.37 -10.16 3.64
N THR A 99 6.87 -10.31 2.40
CA THR A 99 8.11 -9.69 1.92
C THR A 99 7.88 -8.31 1.31
N GLY A 100 6.73 -8.08 0.68
CA GLY A 100 6.39 -6.82 0.00
C GLY A 100 5.86 -5.75 0.96
N ASN A 101 4.82 -6.10 1.73
CA ASN A 101 4.19 -5.26 2.77
C ASN A 101 3.95 -3.81 2.30
N LEU A 102 3.42 -3.66 1.10
CA LEU A 102 3.27 -2.42 0.34
C LEU A 102 2.67 -1.27 1.14
N LEU A 103 1.52 -1.52 1.78
CA LEU A 103 0.81 -0.52 2.56
C LEU A 103 1.61 -0.14 3.81
N ALA A 104 2.09 -1.15 4.54
CA ALA A 104 2.92 -0.92 5.73
C ALA A 104 4.20 -0.15 5.40
N ALA A 105 4.93 -0.53 4.35
CA ALA A 105 6.13 0.14 3.89
C ALA A 105 5.88 1.58 3.42
N ASN A 106 4.72 1.85 2.81
CA ASN A 106 4.32 3.19 2.41
C ASN A 106 4.02 4.10 3.60
N LEU A 107 3.41 3.54 4.64
CA LEU A 107 2.97 4.24 5.84
C LEU A 107 3.99 4.11 6.99
N GLY A 108 5.15 3.51 6.73
CA GLY A 108 6.23 3.30 7.69
C GLY A 108 5.92 2.33 8.84
N LEU A 109 4.82 1.58 8.77
CA LEU A 109 4.41 0.67 9.84
C LEU A 109 5.49 -0.40 10.08
N SER A 110 5.74 -0.67 11.36
CA SER A 110 6.74 -1.65 11.77
C SER A 110 6.40 -3.06 11.26
N GLY A 111 7.43 -3.80 10.86
CA GLY A 111 7.33 -5.25 10.67
C GLY A 111 7.42 -6.02 12.00
N ASP A 112 7.73 -5.33 13.10
CA ASP A 112 7.79 -5.93 14.42
C ASP A 112 6.38 -6.08 15.02
N LEU A 113 6.05 -7.31 15.41
CA LEU A 113 4.73 -7.65 15.95
C LEU A 113 4.42 -6.86 17.23
N ALA A 114 5.38 -6.72 18.15
CA ALA A 114 5.14 -6.05 19.42
C ALA A 114 4.89 -4.55 19.21
N THR A 115 5.69 -3.90 18.36
CA THR A 115 5.45 -2.49 17.99
C THR A 115 4.10 -2.30 17.30
N GLY A 116 3.70 -3.21 16.42
CA GLY A 116 2.39 -3.16 15.76
C GLY A 116 1.21 -3.26 16.74
N ILE A 117 1.31 -4.15 17.74
CA ILE A 117 0.30 -4.26 18.81
C ILE A 117 0.29 -3.01 19.68
N GLU A 118 1.47 -2.47 20.02
CA GLU A 118 1.58 -1.26 20.81
C GLU A 118 0.89 -0.06 20.15
N VAL A 119 1.11 0.14 18.84
CA VAL A 119 0.43 1.19 18.07
C VAL A 119 -1.11 1.10 18.20
N VAL A 120 -1.64 -0.12 18.17
CA VAL A 120 -3.07 -0.36 18.36
C VAL A 120 -3.53 0.01 19.78
N LEU A 121 -2.78 -0.43 20.80
CA LEU A 121 -3.11 -0.18 22.20
C LEU A 121 -2.99 1.29 22.59
N GLN A 122 -2.05 2.03 21.99
CA GLN A 122 -1.93 3.48 22.11
C GLN A 122 -3.10 4.25 21.47
N GLY A 123 -3.96 3.56 20.71
CA GLY A 123 -5.19 4.10 20.14
C GLY A 123 -4.99 5.01 18.93
N GLY A 124 -3.80 5.04 18.34
CA GLY A 124 -3.52 5.84 17.15
C GLY A 124 -4.32 5.34 15.95
N ARG A 125 -5.20 6.19 15.41
CA ARG A 125 -6.04 5.87 14.25
C ARG A 125 -6.13 7.07 13.31
N ARG A 126 -6.07 6.82 12.01
CA ARG A 126 -6.32 7.82 10.96
C ARG A 126 -7.20 7.20 9.89
N ARG A 127 -8.19 7.96 9.42
CA ARG A 127 -8.94 7.54 8.24
C ARG A 127 -8.12 7.83 7.00
N ILE A 128 -7.88 6.80 6.20
CA ILE A 128 -7.23 6.92 4.91
C ILE A 128 -8.25 6.78 3.78
N ASP A 129 -7.93 7.40 2.66
CA ASP A 129 -8.59 7.26 1.39
C ASP A 129 -8.28 5.89 0.78
N VAL A 130 -9.20 5.40 -0.03
CA VAL A 130 -9.07 4.14 -0.76
C VAL A 130 -9.41 4.40 -2.22
N GLY A 131 -8.56 3.95 -3.14
CA GLY A 131 -8.85 3.99 -4.56
C GLY A 131 -9.80 2.86 -4.96
N ALA A 132 -10.67 3.11 -5.94
CA ALA A 132 -11.65 2.13 -6.41
C ALA A 132 -11.67 2.02 -7.94
N VAL A 133 -11.81 0.80 -8.43
CA VAL A 133 -12.02 0.43 -9.84
C VAL A 133 -13.23 -0.48 -9.92
N GLY A 134 -14.39 0.11 -10.20
CA GLY A 134 -15.67 -0.58 -10.03
C GLY A 134 -15.88 -0.96 -8.56
N GLU A 135 -16.10 -2.25 -8.30
CA GLU A 135 -16.26 -2.80 -6.95
C GLU A 135 -14.92 -3.14 -6.27
N GLN A 136 -13.83 -3.26 -7.03
CA GLN A 136 -12.51 -3.56 -6.48
C GLN A 136 -11.87 -2.29 -5.91
N THR A 137 -11.11 -2.45 -4.83
CA THR A 137 -10.40 -1.34 -4.17
C THR A 137 -8.90 -1.57 -4.14
N PHE A 138 -8.14 -0.49 -3.95
CA PHE A 138 -6.71 -0.50 -3.71
C PHE A 138 -6.35 0.58 -2.67
N ALA A 139 -5.36 0.30 -1.83
CA ALA A 139 -4.86 1.26 -0.84
C ALA A 139 -3.55 1.93 -1.28
N VAL A 140 -2.82 1.35 -2.23
CA VAL A 140 -1.48 1.81 -2.62
C VAL A 140 -1.48 2.44 -4.01
N MET A 141 -1.76 1.67 -5.06
CA MET A 141 -1.87 2.18 -6.43
C MET A 141 -2.62 1.26 -7.39
N ALA A 142 -3.19 1.87 -8.43
CA ALA A 142 -3.58 1.20 -9.66
C ALA A 142 -2.58 1.51 -10.78
N GLY A 143 -2.49 0.62 -11.76
CA GLY A 143 -1.62 0.80 -12.93
C GLY A 143 -2.27 0.35 -14.22
N MET A 144 -1.91 1.01 -15.32
CA MET A 144 -2.20 0.56 -16.68
C MET A 144 -0.94 0.63 -17.54
N GLY A 145 -0.71 -0.44 -18.29
CA GLY A 145 0.39 -0.54 -19.24
C GLY A 145 1.50 -1.41 -18.70
N PHE A 146 2.71 -0.92 -18.86
CA PHE A 146 3.92 -1.71 -18.72
C PHE A 146 3.99 -2.55 -17.44
N ASP A 147 4.39 -3.81 -17.66
CA ASP A 147 4.37 -4.98 -16.77
C ASP A 147 4.62 -4.67 -15.28
N ALA A 148 3.71 -5.14 -14.43
CA ALA A 148 3.75 -5.02 -12.97
C ALA A 148 5.01 -5.68 -12.36
N HIS A 149 5.72 -6.52 -13.13
CA HIS A 149 7.00 -7.11 -12.74
C HIS A 149 8.23 -6.18 -12.80
N MET A 150 8.09 -4.90 -13.17
CA MET A 150 9.25 -4.01 -13.33
C MET A 150 9.95 -3.59 -12.01
N LEU A 151 9.49 -4.06 -10.84
CA LEU A 151 10.19 -3.89 -9.55
C LEU A 151 10.61 -5.20 -8.87
N ASP A 152 10.33 -6.36 -9.48
CA ASP A 152 10.70 -7.67 -8.91
C ASP A 152 12.09 -8.15 -9.39
N ALA A 153 12.89 -7.26 -9.97
CA ALA A 153 14.30 -7.48 -10.25
C ALA A 153 15.18 -6.95 -9.10
N THR A 154 14.81 -7.27 -7.86
CA THR A 154 15.70 -7.11 -6.70
C THR A 154 15.74 -8.42 -5.94
N ASN A 155 16.29 -9.45 -6.59
CA ASN A 155 16.73 -10.62 -5.87
C ASN A 155 17.95 -10.22 -5.03
N ASP A 156 17.74 -10.12 -3.72
CA ASP A 156 18.71 -9.74 -2.68
C ASP A 156 19.93 -10.70 -2.54
N LYS A 157 20.27 -11.47 -3.58
CA LYS A 157 21.38 -12.43 -3.54
C LYS A 157 22.39 -12.36 -4.70
N ALA A 158 22.26 -11.45 -5.68
CA ALA A 158 23.23 -11.33 -6.78
C ALA A 158 24.06 -10.03 -6.73
N LYS A 159 25.26 -10.14 -6.15
CA LYS A 159 26.17 -9.04 -5.77
C LYS A 159 26.81 -8.25 -6.94
N LYS A 160 26.72 -6.92 -6.80
CA LYS A 160 27.74 -5.85 -6.97
C LYS A 160 28.48 -5.58 -8.29
N HIS A 161 28.49 -6.41 -9.34
CA HIS A 161 29.14 -6.02 -10.61
C HIS A 161 28.35 -6.29 -11.89
N ILE A 162 27.32 -7.14 -11.84
CA ILE A 162 26.47 -7.49 -13.00
C ILE A 162 25.17 -6.64 -13.04
N GLY A 163 24.83 -6.00 -11.92
CA GLY A 163 23.52 -5.35 -11.70
C GLY A 163 23.15 -4.26 -12.71
N TRP A 164 24.10 -3.45 -13.18
CA TRP A 164 23.81 -2.38 -14.13
C TRP A 164 23.51 -2.92 -15.55
N LEU A 165 24.18 -3.99 -15.98
CA LEU A 165 23.98 -4.61 -17.29
C LEU A 165 22.65 -5.38 -17.34
N ALA A 166 22.25 -6.03 -16.25
CA ALA A 166 20.93 -6.64 -16.12
C ALA A 166 19.82 -5.57 -16.13
N TYR A 167 20.01 -4.45 -15.42
CA TYR A 167 19.12 -3.29 -15.48
C TYR A 167 19.01 -2.69 -16.89
N ALA A 168 20.14 -2.53 -17.58
CA ALA A 168 20.20 -1.98 -18.94
C ALA A 168 19.58 -2.94 -19.97
N ALA A 169 19.81 -4.25 -19.85
CA ALA A 169 19.23 -5.28 -20.71
C ALA A 169 17.71 -5.39 -20.51
N GLY A 170 17.26 -5.38 -19.26
CA GLY A 170 15.84 -5.29 -18.90
C GLY A 170 15.22 -4.04 -19.52
N ALA A 171 15.75 -2.84 -19.24
CA ALA A 171 15.24 -1.60 -19.83
C ALA A 171 15.29 -1.57 -21.37
N ALA A 172 16.26 -2.23 -22.01
CA ALA A 172 16.43 -2.27 -23.46
C ALA A 172 15.45 -3.21 -24.18
N GLN A 173 15.14 -4.38 -23.62
CA GLN A 173 14.14 -5.31 -24.17
C GLN A 173 12.77 -4.62 -24.30
N HIS A 174 12.49 -3.77 -23.34
CA HIS A 174 11.25 -3.03 -23.18
C HIS A 174 11.14 -1.72 -23.97
N LEU A 175 12.26 -1.22 -24.52
CA LEU A 175 12.19 -0.13 -25.51
C LEU A 175 11.44 -0.52 -26.77
N ARG A 176 11.39 -1.82 -27.09
CA ARG A 176 10.69 -2.37 -28.25
C ARG A 176 9.18 -2.37 -28.11
N ASP A 177 8.64 -2.26 -26.89
CA ASP A 177 7.19 -2.21 -26.71
C ASP A 177 6.62 -0.97 -27.39
N ARG A 178 5.39 -1.06 -27.88
CA ARG A 178 4.75 0.11 -28.48
C ARG A 178 4.17 0.98 -27.37
N PRO A 179 4.49 2.30 -27.33
CA PRO A 179 3.81 3.23 -26.46
C PRO A 179 2.29 3.09 -26.55
N MET A 180 1.61 3.22 -25.43
CA MET A 180 0.15 3.16 -25.38
C MET A 180 -0.43 4.45 -25.93
N HIS A 181 -1.50 4.40 -26.72
CA HIS A 181 -2.23 5.59 -27.14
C HIS A 181 -3.40 5.79 -26.19
N LEU A 182 -3.23 6.69 -25.22
CA LEU A 182 -4.21 6.91 -24.15
C LEU A 182 -4.95 8.23 -24.35
N ARG A 183 -6.27 8.18 -24.14
CA ARG A 183 -7.12 9.34 -23.87
C ARG A 183 -7.39 9.35 -22.36
N ILE A 184 -7.08 10.47 -21.70
CA ILE A 184 -7.12 10.61 -20.25
C ILE A 184 -8.05 11.78 -19.90
N THR A 185 -8.94 11.55 -18.95
CA THR A 185 -9.86 12.55 -18.38
C THR A 185 -9.67 12.57 -16.87
N LEU A 186 -9.48 13.76 -16.31
CA LEU A 186 -9.30 13.99 -14.86
C LEU A 186 -10.43 14.89 -14.38
N ASP A 187 -11.20 14.44 -13.39
CA ASP A 187 -12.33 15.18 -12.78
C ASP A 187 -13.32 15.75 -13.82
N GLY A 188 -13.59 15.00 -14.89
CA GLY A 188 -14.51 15.43 -15.96
C GLY A 188 -14.01 16.60 -16.83
N LYS A 189 -12.77 17.08 -16.62
CA LYS A 189 -12.14 18.12 -17.46
C LYS A 189 -11.93 17.63 -18.90
N PRO A 190 -11.71 18.52 -19.88
CA PRO A 190 -11.47 18.12 -21.27
C PRO A 190 -10.38 17.06 -21.39
N ALA A 191 -10.70 15.98 -22.10
CA ALA A 191 -9.79 14.85 -22.27
C ALA A 191 -8.54 15.26 -23.05
N PHE A 192 -7.38 14.78 -22.62
CA PHE A 192 -6.13 14.96 -23.34
C PHE A 192 -5.55 13.61 -23.78
N THR A 193 -4.70 13.64 -24.81
CA THR A 193 -4.09 12.42 -25.36
C THR A 193 -2.61 12.37 -24.99
N ARG A 194 -2.12 11.18 -24.61
CA ARG A 194 -0.70 10.92 -24.36
C ARG A 194 -0.26 9.61 -24.99
N ARG A 195 1.05 9.45 -25.15
CA ARG A 195 1.69 8.22 -25.61
C ARG A 195 2.65 7.60 -24.57
N PRO A 196 2.19 7.25 -23.37
CA PRO A 196 3.07 6.77 -22.31
C PRO A 196 3.46 5.30 -22.47
N ARG A 197 4.45 4.90 -21.69
CA ARG A 197 4.81 3.50 -21.43
C ARG A 197 3.94 2.92 -20.32
N THR A 198 3.71 3.69 -19.26
CA THR A 198 2.87 3.30 -18.12
C THR A 198 2.16 4.52 -17.54
N VAL A 199 1.00 4.29 -16.94
CA VAL A 199 0.29 5.24 -16.09
C VAL A 199 0.08 4.60 -14.74
N ILE A 200 0.45 5.31 -13.68
CA ILE A 200 0.25 4.92 -12.29
C ILE A 200 -0.72 5.90 -11.66
N VAL A 201 -1.69 5.39 -10.90
CA VAL A 201 -2.62 6.17 -10.09
C VAL A 201 -2.41 5.74 -8.65
N GLY A 202 -1.69 6.53 -7.86
CA GLY A 202 -1.30 6.23 -6.49
C GLY A 202 -2.18 6.94 -5.46
N ASN A 203 -2.44 6.26 -4.36
CA ASN A 203 -2.98 6.82 -3.11
C ASN A 203 -1.86 7.16 -2.12
N VAL A 204 -0.69 6.54 -2.30
CA VAL A 204 0.51 6.73 -1.48
C VAL A 204 1.74 6.99 -2.37
N GLY A 205 2.79 7.52 -1.76
CA GLY A 205 3.93 8.08 -2.49
C GLY A 205 5.03 7.11 -2.92
N ARG A 206 5.15 5.94 -2.27
CA ARG A 206 6.29 5.03 -2.43
C ARG A 206 5.92 3.80 -3.26
N LEU A 207 6.86 3.40 -4.11
CA LEU A 207 6.85 2.13 -4.82
C LEU A 207 7.49 1.02 -3.97
N GLN A 208 7.37 -0.23 -4.43
CA GLN A 208 8.17 -1.34 -3.92
C GLN A 208 9.66 -0.99 -3.91
N GLY A 209 10.36 -1.36 -2.83
CA GLY A 209 11.77 -1.01 -2.62
C GLY A 209 12.02 0.38 -2.04
N GLY A 210 10.98 1.08 -1.55
CA GLY A 210 11.10 2.31 -0.76
C GLY A 210 11.35 3.60 -1.56
N MET A 211 11.38 3.53 -2.89
CA MET A 211 11.53 4.69 -3.77
C MET A 211 10.25 5.53 -3.81
N ARG A 212 10.36 6.85 -3.56
CA ARG A 212 9.22 7.78 -3.64
C ARG A 212 9.04 8.26 -5.08
N LEU A 213 8.00 7.77 -5.76
CA LEU A 213 7.65 8.19 -7.12
C LEU A 213 6.77 9.45 -7.09
N LEU A 214 5.80 9.47 -6.17
CA LEU A 214 4.82 10.54 -6.01
C LEU A 214 5.16 11.26 -4.70
N ASN A 215 5.91 12.37 -4.82
CA ASN A 215 6.52 13.02 -3.66
C ASN A 215 5.49 13.69 -2.73
N ASP A 216 4.37 14.11 -3.29
CA ASP A 216 3.35 14.91 -2.61
C ASP A 216 2.10 14.09 -2.23
N ALA A 217 2.07 12.80 -2.59
CA ALA A 217 0.92 11.94 -2.34
C ALA A 217 0.67 11.75 -0.85
N ARG A 218 -0.59 11.97 -0.46
CA ARG A 218 -1.08 11.84 0.91
C ARG A 218 -2.28 10.90 0.92
N PRO A 219 -2.32 9.90 1.80
CA PRO A 219 -3.38 8.90 1.80
C PRO A 219 -4.68 9.39 2.44
N ASP A 220 -4.89 10.69 2.67
CA ASP A 220 -6.05 11.21 3.41
C ASP A 220 -6.49 12.63 3.00
N ASP A 221 -6.03 13.12 1.86
CA ASP A 221 -6.34 14.45 1.35
C ASP A 221 -7.52 14.46 0.36
N GLY A 222 -8.11 13.29 0.08
CA GLY A 222 -9.21 13.08 -0.83
C GLY A 222 -8.80 13.09 -2.30
N LEU A 223 -7.51 12.96 -2.62
CA LEU A 223 -6.99 12.99 -3.99
C LEU A 223 -6.23 11.70 -4.33
N LEU A 224 -6.13 11.43 -5.62
CA LEU A 224 -5.23 10.43 -6.18
C LEU A 224 -4.18 11.12 -7.02
N ASP A 225 -2.95 10.65 -6.92
CA ASP A 225 -1.80 11.13 -7.68
C ASP A 225 -1.60 10.29 -8.93
N VAL A 226 -1.58 10.95 -10.09
CA VAL A 226 -1.43 10.31 -11.40
C VAL A 226 -0.05 10.59 -11.96
N ALA A 227 0.75 9.56 -12.16
CA ALA A 227 2.03 9.63 -12.88
C ALA A 227 1.90 9.06 -14.29
N ILE A 228 2.21 9.87 -15.30
CA ILE A 228 2.25 9.45 -16.71
C ILE A 228 3.71 9.37 -17.15
N LEU A 229 4.21 8.16 -17.36
CA LEU A 229 5.62 7.92 -17.68
C LEU A 229 5.77 7.67 -19.18
N SER A 230 6.52 8.53 -19.86
CA SER A 230 6.72 8.49 -21.32
C SER A 230 8.19 8.38 -21.77
N PRO A 231 9.05 7.55 -21.15
CA PRO A 231 10.42 7.38 -21.61
C PRO A 231 10.48 6.73 -23.01
N ARG A 232 11.32 7.29 -23.88
CA ARG A 232 11.46 6.86 -25.29
C ARG A 232 12.78 6.15 -25.57
N THR A 233 13.79 6.35 -24.74
CA THR A 233 15.16 5.85 -24.92
C THR A 233 15.72 5.38 -23.58
N LEU A 234 16.82 4.60 -23.60
CA LEU A 234 17.51 4.20 -22.37
C LEU A 234 17.96 5.40 -21.53
N ARG A 235 18.37 6.50 -22.20
CA ARG A 235 18.74 7.74 -21.52
C ARG A 235 17.55 8.38 -20.79
N HIS A 236 16.34 8.32 -21.37
CA HIS A 236 15.14 8.80 -20.69
C HIS A 236 14.80 7.96 -19.47
N TRP A 237 14.95 6.62 -19.56
CA TRP A 237 14.78 5.73 -18.42
C TRP A 237 15.78 6.02 -17.30
N ALA A 238 17.07 6.18 -17.64
CA ALA A 238 18.10 6.55 -16.67
C ALA A 238 17.83 7.92 -16.02
N ALA A 239 17.41 8.91 -16.82
CA ALA A 239 17.08 10.24 -16.31
C ALA A 239 15.82 10.22 -15.40
N LEU A 240 14.83 9.39 -15.73
CA LEU A 240 13.64 9.18 -14.90
C LEU A 240 14.04 8.56 -13.56
N GLY A 241 14.76 7.42 -13.59
CA GLY A 241 15.24 6.76 -12.38
C GLY A 241 16.08 7.69 -11.51
N TRP A 242 16.94 8.51 -12.12
CA TRP A 242 17.73 9.48 -11.38
C TRP A 242 16.89 10.63 -10.81
N GLY A 243 15.88 11.10 -11.54
CA GLY A 243 14.97 12.12 -11.03
C GLY A 243 14.19 11.64 -9.80
N VAL A 244 13.68 10.40 -9.86
CA VAL A 244 12.97 9.74 -8.75
C VAL A 244 13.88 9.55 -7.55
N LEU A 245 15.09 9.00 -7.73
CA LEU A 245 16.03 8.79 -6.64
C LEU A 245 16.52 10.11 -6.00
N ARG A 246 16.68 11.21 -6.77
CA ARG A 246 16.95 12.55 -6.22
C ARG A 246 15.72 13.24 -5.62
N ARG A 247 14.53 12.65 -5.70
CA ARG A 247 13.26 13.27 -5.30
C ARG A 247 13.06 14.65 -5.93
N LYS A 248 13.42 14.80 -7.21
CA LYS A 248 13.19 16.06 -7.93
C LYS A 248 11.69 16.32 -8.04
N GLN A 249 11.28 17.58 -7.85
CA GLN A 249 9.89 17.99 -8.10
C GLN A 249 9.47 17.77 -9.56
N SER A 250 10.39 18.00 -10.50
CA SER A 250 10.19 17.73 -11.92
C SER A 250 11.14 16.63 -12.38
N VAL A 251 10.58 15.50 -12.80
CA VAL A 251 11.32 14.35 -13.33
C VAL A 251 11.15 14.28 -14.85
N PRO A 252 12.24 14.21 -15.63
CA PRO A 252 12.13 14.08 -17.09
C PRO A 252 11.33 12.85 -17.51
N SER A 253 10.51 13.00 -18.56
CA SER A 253 9.62 11.93 -19.07
C SER A 253 8.53 11.47 -18.10
N MET A 254 8.23 12.25 -17.06
CA MET A 254 7.14 12.03 -16.12
C MET A 254 6.27 13.28 -16.05
N GLU A 255 4.95 13.12 -16.21
CA GLU A 255 3.97 14.16 -15.89
C GLU A 255 3.20 13.71 -14.64
N THR A 256 2.98 14.61 -13.69
CA THR A 256 2.20 14.35 -12.47
C THR A 256 0.93 15.21 -12.45
N TYR A 257 -0.16 14.63 -11.97
CA TYR A 257 -1.45 15.29 -11.79
C TYR A 257 -2.09 14.79 -10.49
N THR A 258 -3.06 15.53 -9.96
CA THR A 258 -3.96 15.05 -8.91
C THR A 258 -5.40 15.09 -9.40
N ALA A 259 -6.21 14.12 -8.97
CA ALA A 259 -7.63 14.06 -9.31
C ALA A 259 -8.41 13.19 -8.32
N THR A 260 -9.71 13.44 -8.20
CA THR A 260 -10.65 12.56 -7.48
C THR A 260 -11.16 11.42 -8.36
N ARG A 261 -11.21 11.65 -9.67
CA ARG A 261 -11.63 10.68 -10.69
C ARG A 261 -10.71 10.71 -11.89
N VAL A 262 -10.15 9.55 -12.22
CA VAL A 262 -9.21 9.34 -13.33
C VAL A 262 -9.84 8.36 -14.30
N GLN A 263 -10.01 8.76 -15.56
CA GLN A 263 -10.53 7.88 -16.61
C GLN A 263 -9.49 7.77 -17.71
N ILE A 264 -9.04 6.55 -17.96
CA ILE A 264 -8.01 6.22 -18.95
C ILE A 264 -8.63 5.27 -19.97
N SER A 265 -8.55 5.64 -21.24
CA SER A 265 -9.00 4.80 -22.36
C SER A 265 -7.87 4.59 -23.37
N SER A 266 -7.65 3.35 -23.75
CA SER A 266 -6.61 2.88 -24.66
C SER A 266 -7.23 2.30 -25.94
N ARG A 267 -6.54 2.47 -27.07
CA ARG A 267 -6.98 1.88 -28.35
C ARG A 267 -6.95 0.34 -28.39
N ARG A 268 -6.10 -0.26 -27.56
CA ARG A 268 -5.93 -1.72 -27.42
C ARG A 268 -6.00 -2.12 -25.95
N ALA A 269 -6.35 -3.38 -25.67
CA ALA A 269 -6.28 -3.90 -24.31
C ALA A 269 -4.84 -3.77 -23.79
N GLN A 270 -4.72 -3.32 -22.55
CA GLN A 270 -3.46 -3.16 -21.83
C GLN A 270 -3.52 -3.98 -20.55
N PRO A 271 -2.37 -4.47 -20.06
CA PRO A 271 -2.28 -4.98 -18.70
C PRO A 271 -2.70 -3.90 -17.69
N ARG A 272 -3.30 -4.35 -16.60
CA ARG A 272 -3.78 -3.50 -15.50
C ARG A 272 -3.47 -4.19 -14.17
N GLN A 273 -3.27 -3.40 -13.13
CA GLN A 273 -3.01 -3.91 -11.79
C GLN A 273 -3.66 -3.05 -10.70
N LEU A 274 -3.87 -3.65 -9.54
CA LEU A 274 -4.24 -3.03 -8.28
C LEU A 274 -3.28 -3.56 -7.20
N ASP A 275 -2.52 -2.68 -6.55
CA ASP A 275 -1.60 -3.02 -5.44
C ASP A 275 -0.64 -4.19 -5.72
N GLY A 276 -0.15 -4.31 -6.96
CA GLY A 276 0.75 -5.40 -7.38
C GLY A 276 0.03 -6.60 -8.00
N ASP A 277 -1.28 -6.74 -7.76
CA ASP A 277 -2.07 -7.84 -8.30
C ASP A 277 -2.62 -7.52 -9.69
N LEU A 278 -2.41 -8.43 -10.64
CA LEU A 278 -2.93 -8.30 -11.99
C LEU A 278 -4.44 -8.46 -12.00
N ILE A 279 -5.13 -7.52 -12.64
CA ILE A 279 -6.54 -7.66 -13.02
C ILE A 279 -6.65 -7.91 -14.52
N ASP A 280 -7.82 -8.32 -14.99
CA ASP A 280 -8.04 -8.61 -16.40
C ASP A 280 -7.55 -7.47 -17.30
N PRO A 281 -6.84 -7.76 -18.40
CA PRO A 281 -6.44 -6.74 -19.36
C PRO A 281 -7.66 -5.98 -19.91
N GLY A 282 -7.54 -4.67 -20.04
CA GLY A 282 -8.66 -3.82 -20.40
C GLY A 282 -8.27 -2.67 -21.32
N LYS A 283 -9.22 -2.16 -22.08
CA LYS A 283 -9.06 -0.90 -22.82
C LYS A 283 -9.28 0.31 -21.93
N ASP A 284 -10.05 0.15 -20.86
CA ASP A 284 -10.45 1.24 -19.99
C ASP A 284 -10.04 0.96 -18.54
N LEU A 285 -9.67 2.02 -17.84
CA LEU A 285 -9.42 2.03 -16.41
C LEU A 285 -10.03 3.32 -15.85
N THR A 286 -11.10 3.16 -15.09
CA THR A 286 -11.71 4.27 -14.34
C THR A 286 -11.40 4.07 -12.88
N VAL A 287 -10.69 5.04 -12.31
CA VAL A 287 -10.31 5.07 -10.91
C VAL A 287 -11.03 6.22 -10.22
N THR A 288 -11.57 5.98 -9.03
CA THR A 288 -12.17 7.00 -8.16
C THR A 288 -11.63 6.88 -6.75
N VAL A 289 -11.44 8.01 -6.08
CA VAL A 289 -11.13 8.03 -4.64
C VAL A 289 -12.41 7.83 -3.81
N ARG A 290 -12.30 7.03 -2.74
CA ARG A 290 -13.27 6.96 -1.65
C ARG A 290 -12.61 7.63 -0.44
N PRO A 291 -12.93 8.91 -0.17
CA PRO A 291 -12.21 9.67 0.83
C PRO A 291 -12.51 9.15 2.24
N ARG A 292 -11.47 9.05 3.08
CA ARG A 292 -11.53 8.65 4.50
C ARG A 292 -12.29 7.34 4.73
N ALA A 293 -12.19 6.43 3.76
CA ALA A 293 -12.98 5.20 3.71
C ALA A 293 -12.51 4.14 4.72
N LEU A 294 -11.25 4.17 5.17
CA LEU A 294 -10.72 3.12 6.04
C LEU A 294 -10.08 3.73 7.29
N PRO A 295 -10.62 3.47 8.50
CA PRO A 295 -9.88 3.74 9.73
C PRO A 295 -8.70 2.77 9.82
N LEU A 296 -7.48 3.30 9.80
CA LEU A 296 -6.25 2.54 9.89
C LEU A 296 -5.55 2.84 11.22
N CYS A 297 -5.11 1.80 11.92
CA CYS A 297 -4.23 1.93 13.07
C CYS A 297 -2.84 2.37 12.60
N VAL A 298 -2.40 3.49 13.13
CA VAL A 298 -1.13 4.15 12.81
C VAL A 298 -0.55 4.69 14.11
N PRO A 299 0.78 4.86 14.22
CA PRO A 299 1.37 5.56 15.35
C PRO A 299 0.68 6.90 15.59
N GLN A 300 0.56 7.35 16.85
CA GLN A 300 -0.21 8.54 17.18
C GLN A 300 0.19 9.73 16.28
N PRO A 301 -0.75 10.35 15.55
CA PRO A 301 -0.48 11.41 14.57
C PRO A 301 -0.13 12.77 15.22
N ALA A 302 0.49 12.75 16.40
CA ALA A 302 0.73 13.95 17.19
C ALA A 302 1.93 14.77 16.68
N THR A 303 2.75 14.22 15.78
CA THR A 303 4.04 14.82 15.40
C THR A 303 4.17 15.20 13.92
N ASP A 304 3.58 14.49 12.96
CA ASP A 304 3.72 14.80 11.53
C ASP A 304 2.45 14.52 10.69
N ALA A 305 2.31 15.24 9.57
CA ALA A 305 1.26 14.97 8.59
C ALA A 305 1.57 13.73 7.72
N ASP A 306 2.86 13.37 7.57
CA ASP A 306 3.32 12.17 6.88
C ASP A 306 3.35 10.97 7.84
N LEU A 307 2.43 10.02 7.64
CA LEU A 307 2.30 8.81 8.46
C LEU A 307 3.61 8.00 8.54
N ALA A 308 4.40 7.99 7.47
CA ALA A 308 5.65 7.25 7.46
C ALA A 308 6.72 7.86 8.38
N THR A 309 6.66 9.17 8.63
CA THR A 309 7.60 9.84 9.55
C THR A 309 7.30 9.42 10.98
N ASP A 310 6.04 9.49 11.41
CA ASP A 310 5.64 9.09 12.77
C ASP A 310 6.00 7.63 13.05
N ALA A 311 5.78 6.75 12.08
CA ALA A 311 6.12 5.33 12.23
C ALA A 311 7.64 5.06 12.29
N SER A 312 8.45 5.85 11.57
CA SER A 312 9.91 5.78 11.69
C SER A 312 10.43 6.32 13.03
N ALA A 313 9.72 7.24 13.69
CA ALA A 313 10.05 7.70 15.02
C ALA A 313 9.78 6.61 16.07
N VAL A 314 8.58 6.02 16.04
CA VAL A 314 8.21 4.93 16.97
C VAL A 314 9.15 3.72 16.87
N ASN A 315 9.60 3.36 15.67
CA ASN A 315 10.58 2.27 15.54
C ASN A 315 11.93 2.58 16.20
N ARG A 316 12.40 3.83 16.14
CA ARG A 316 13.66 4.22 16.81
C ARG A 316 13.52 4.18 18.33
N ASP A 317 12.41 4.67 18.86
CA ASP A 317 12.14 4.64 20.29
C ASP A 317 12.06 3.18 20.80
N ALA A 318 11.42 2.28 20.04
CA ALA A 318 11.35 0.86 20.37
C ALA A 318 12.73 0.17 20.36
N ASP A 319 13.60 0.52 19.40
CA ASP A 319 14.98 0.01 19.34
C ASP A 319 15.83 0.51 20.52
N GLU A 320 15.71 1.79 20.89
CA GLU A 320 16.40 2.37 22.06
C GLU A 320 15.95 1.70 23.38
N VAL A 321 14.64 1.43 23.52
CA VAL A 321 14.11 0.69 24.68
C VAL A 321 14.67 -0.74 24.71
N ARG A 322 14.74 -1.44 23.56
CA ARG A 322 15.33 -2.79 23.49
C ARG A 322 16.82 -2.79 23.86
N GLU A 323 17.60 -1.83 23.38
CA GLU A 323 19.02 -1.71 23.74
C GLU A 323 19.23 -1.45 25.23
N SER A 324 18.35 -0.65 25.85
CA SER A 324 18.40 -0.32 27.28
C SER A 324 18.01 -1.49 28.21
N VAL A 325 17.20 -2.43 27.75
CA VAL A 325 16.79 -3.63 28.52
C VAL A 325 17.83 -4.76 28.40
N THR A 326 18.77 -4.64 27.46
CA THR A 326 19.81 -5.66 27.19
C THR A 326 21.16 -5.35 27.87
N HIS A 327 21.25 -4.30 28.69
CA HIS A 327 22.46 -3.90 29.44
C HIS A 327 22.24 -3.88 30.96
#